data_AF-A0A961E185-F1
#
_entry.id   AF-A0A961E185-F1
#
_cell.length_a   1.000
_cell.length_b   1.000
_cell.length_c   1.000
_cell.angle_alpha   90.00
_cell.angle_beta   90.00
_cell.angle_gamma   90.00
#
_symmetry.space_group_name_H-M   'P 1'
#
loop_
_entity.id
_entity.type
_entity.pdbx_description
1 polymer ?
#
loop_
_entity_poly.entity_id
_entity_poly.type
_entity_poly.pdbx_seq_one_letter_code
_entity_poly.pdbx_strand_id
1 'polypeptide(L)'
;MSADGTTAEDTAVEQLADALAAELVDALSAVGWTDLADLARARIWATAERLAAQLDPSDEHVAAQTVIDCAGHLWPVDPEPEWWRTPLGRLVALSVGREDAAVTQAEAAAMLGVTRGTIAQLVSRGTLARHRDGGVDRAAVFARMLTRPATKRQPTCSYGSWYRNVGDSSGTVLGEVEDALDGEFTDDEVAAIAEAYRDAINEALPGEVQLCGDEFYGPAYELDTTGYPVDEDGRLDIAAIVDSVDFWDIVERITTAAD
;
A
#
# COMPACT_ATOMS: atom_id res chain seq x y z
N MET A 1 -10.33 13.49 18.92
CA MET A 1 -9.63 12.36 19.58
C MET A 1 -10.14 11.11 18.91
N SER A 2 -9.41 10.38 18.08
CA SER A 2 -8.09 10.54 17.47
C SER A 2 -8.18 9.81 16.13
N ALA A 3 -7.47 10.31 15.11
CA ALA A 3 -7.46 9.77 13.76
C ALA A 3 -6.81 8.38 13.75
N ASP A 4 -7.49 7.37 13.18
CA ASP A 4 -6.87 6.10 12.80
C ASP A 4 -6.27 6.26 11.40
N GLY A 5 -5.15 6.99 11.37
CA GLY A 5 -4.22 7.01 10.24
C GLY A 5 -3.04 6.12 10.57
N THR A 6 -3.30 4.84 10.87
CA THR A 6 -2.23 3.86 11.14
C THR A 6 -1.34 3.76 9.89
N THR A 7 -0.15 4.33 9.99
CA THR A 7 0.83 4.35 8.91
C THR A 7 1.42 2.95 8.70
N ALA A 8 2.07 2.72 7.56
CA ALA A 8 2.82 1.48 7.33
C ALA A 8 3.92 1.26 8.39
N GLU A 9 4.41 2.33 9.00
CA GLU A 9 5.32 2.31 10.13
C GLU A 9 4.59 1.85 11.40
N ASP A 10 3.41 2.40 11.71
CA ASP A 10 2.60 1.97 12.86
C ASP A 10 2.24 0.48 12.80
N THR A 11 1.90 -0.04 11.62
CA THR A 11 1.66 -1.50 11.45
C THR A 11 2.93 -2.35 11.60
N ALA A 12 4.12 -1.82 11.30
CA ALA A 12 5.38 -2.53 11.53
C ALA A 12 5.77 -2.50 13.02
N VAL A 13 5.51 -1.40 13.72
CA VAL A 13 5.67 -1.28 15.17
C VAL A 13 4.78 -2.29 15.90
N GLU A 14 3.52 -2.43 15.49
CA GLU A 14 2.60 -3.44 16.03
C GLU A 14 3.15 -4.86 15.84
N GLN A 15 3.61 -5.21 14.64
CA GLN A 15 4.21 -6.52 14.36
C GLN A 15 5.47 -6.79 15.19
N LEU A 16 6.32 -5.78 15.40
CA LEU A 16 7.49 -5.88 16.27
C LEU A 16 7.10 -6.04 17.74
N ALA A 17 6.08 -5.31 18.20
CA ALA A 17 5.58 -5.40 19.56
C ALA A 17 5.04 -6.81 19.87
N ASP A 18 4.27 -7.38 18.94
CA ASP A 18 3.75 -8.75 19.03
C ASP A 18 4.88 -9.79 19.07
N ALA A 19 5.87 -9.66 18.19
CA ALA A 19 7.02 -10.56 18.17
C ALA A 19 7.83 -10.49 19.48
N LEU A 20 8.08 -9.29 20.00
CA LEU A 20 8.75 -9.08 21.28
C LEU A 20 7.96 -9.65 22.46
N ALA A 21 6.63 -9.53 22.44
CA ALA A 21 5.77 -10.11 23.46
C ALA A 21 5.86 -11.64 23.44
N ALA A 22 5.76 -12.25 22.26
CA ALA A 22 5.84 -13.69 22.10
C ALA A 22 7.20 -14.26 22.53
N GLU A 23 8.30 -13.59 22.19
CA GLU A 23 9.64 -14.08 22.52
C GLU A 23 9.98 -13.87 24.01
N LEU A 24 9.68 -12.68 24.56
CA LEU A 24 10.15 -12.31 25.90
C LEU A 24 9.08 -12.48 26.98
N VAL A 25 7.87 -11.94 26.77
CA VAL A 25 6.82 -11.93 27.80
C VAL A 25 6.26 -13.32 28.01
N ASP A 26 6.01 -14.08 26.95
CA ASP A 26 5.49 -15.43 27.07
C ASP A 26 6.53 -16.36 27.72
N ALA A 27 7.82 -16.22 27.36
CA ALA A 27 8.90 -16.98 27.98
C ALA A 27 9.04 -16.69 29.49
N LEU A 28 9.02 -15.42 29.90
CA LEU A 28 9.08 -15.03 31.32
C LEU A 28 7.83 -15.51 32.09
N SER A 29 6.67 -15.40 31.47
CA SER A 29 5.40 -15.88 32.06
C SER A 29 5.40 -17.40 32.23
N ALA A 30 5.91 -18.14 31.24
CA ALA A 30 5.97 -19.60 31.27
C ALA A 30 6.83 -20.17 32.41
N VAL A 31 7.89 -19.44 32.82
CA VAL A 31 8.74 -19.82 33.96
C VAL A 31 8.27 -19.23 35.30
N GLY A 32 7.14 -18.52 35.30
CA GLY A 32 6.51 -17.96 36.51
C GLY A 32 7.08 -16.61 36.98
N TRP A 33 7.93 -15.95 36.18
CA TRP A 33 8.50 -14.64 36.49
C TRP A 33 7.57 -13.51 36.03
N THR A 34 6.36 -13.51 36.58
CA THR A 34 5.26 -12.62 36.18
C THR A 34 5.55 -11.13 36.43
N ASP A 35 6.29 -10.81 37.48
CA ASP A 35 6.75 -9.45 37.79
C ASP A 35 7.71 -8.91 36.72
N LEU A 36 8.65 -9.75 36.25
CA LEU A 36 9.53 -9.40 35.13
C LEU A 36 8.76 -9.31 33.81
N ALA A 37 7.78 -10.19 33.59
CA ALA A 37 6.93 -10.14 32.40
C ALA A 37 6.12 -8.82 32.33
N ASP A 38 5.60 -8.34 33.46
CA ASP A 38 4.88 -7.07 33.53
C ASP A 38 5.80 -5.87 33.27
N LEU A 39 7.02 -5.89 33.82
CA LEU A 39 8.05 -4.89 33.53
C LEU A 39 8.49 -4.90 32.06
N ALA A 40 8.54 -6.07 31.42
CA ALA A 40 8.83 -6.20 30.00
C ALA A 40 7.69 -5.63 29.16
N ARG A 41 6.44 -6.00 29.46
CA ARG A 41 5.24 -5.53 28.73
C ARG A 41 5.15 -4.01 28.69
N ALA A 42 5.49 -3.33 29.79
CA ALA A 42 5.52 -1.87 29.87
C ALA A 42 6.55 -1.20 28.93
N ARG A 43 7.53 -1.96 28.41
CA ARG A 43 8.61 -1.45 27.54
C ARG A 43 8.54 -1.92 26.09
N ILE A 44 7.66 -2.86 25.77
CA ILE A 44 7.60 -3.48 24.43
C ILE A 44 7.35 -2.42 23.35
N TRP A 45 6.31 -1.60 23.50
CA TRP A 45 5.94 -0.60 22.49
C TRP A 45 7.06 0.39 22.20
N ALA A 46 7.65 0.98 23.24
CA ALA A 46 8.79 1.90 23.08
C ALA A 46 10.02 1.20 22.47
N THR A 47 10.19 -0.10 22.68
CA THR A 47 11.26 -0.88 22.06
C THR A 47 10.96 -1.16 20.59
N ALA A 48 9.72 -1.49 20.25
CA ALA A 48 9.25 -1.72 18.89
C ALA A 48 9.36 -0.44 18.04
N GLU A 49 8.94 0.72 18.56
CA GLU A 49 9.09 2.02 17.92
C GLU A 49 10.57 2.31 17.60
N ARG A 50 11.45 2.10 18.59
CA ARG A 50 12.90 2.28 18.39
C ARG A 50 13.47 1.35 17.34
N LEU A 51 13.06 0.07 17.34
CA LEU A 51 13.54 -0.91 16.35
C LEU A 51 13.01 -0.60 14.95
N ALA A 52 11.75 -0.19 14.82
CA ALA A 52 11.17 0.25 13.55
C ALA A 52 11.94 1.44 12.98
N ALA A 53 12.24 2.45 13.81
CA ALA A 53 13.06 3.59 13.41
C ALA A 53 14.50 3.19 13.05
N GLN A 54 15.07 2.15 13.68
CA GLN A 54 16.39 1.62 13.33
C GLN A 54 16.39 0.83 12.02
N LEU A 55 15.25 0.29 11.60
CA LEU A 55 15.06 -0.36 10.30
C LEU A 55 14.80 0.63 9.16
N ASP A 56 14.74 1.94 9.46
CA ASP A 56 14.60 2.99 8.45
C ASP A 56 15.77 2.95 7.44
N PRO A 57 15.49 3.00 6.13
CA PRO A 57 16.52 2.85 5.10
C PRO A 57 17.46 4.07 4.96
N SER A 58 17.28 5.15 5.73
CA SER A 58 18.19 6.30 5.72
C SER A 58 19.57 5.99 6.32
N ASP A 59 19.69 4.97 7.18
CA ASP A 59 20.96 4.46 7.69
C ASP A 59 21.08 2.95 7.45
N GLU A 60 21.60 2.60 6.27
CA GLU A 60 21.77 1.20 5.82
C GLU A 60 22.56 0.34 6.82
N HIS A 61 23.56 0.92 7.51
CA HIS A 61 24.39 0.15 8.44
C HIS A 61 23.64 -0.19 9.73
N VAL A 62 22.92 0.79 10.29
CA VAL A 62 22.07 0.56 11.48
C VAL A 62 20.94 -0.40 11.15
N ALA A 63 20.32 -0.26 9.97
CA ALA A 63 19.24 -1.14 9.55
C ALA A 63 19.72 -2.59 9.37
N ALA A 64 20.86 -2.79 8.69
CA ALA A 64 21.43 -4.12 8.50
C ALA A 64 21.84 -4.77 9.84
N GLN A 65 22.46 -4.01 10.74
CA GLN A 65 22.84 -4.54 12.06
C GLN A 65 21.60 -4.89 12.89
N THR A 66 20.55 -4.07 12.84
CA THR A 66 19.28 -4.33 13.52
C THR A 66 18.63 -5.60 13.00
N VAL A 67 18.70 -5.84 11.69
CA VAL A 67 18.26 -7.12 11.10
C VAL A 67 19.08 -8.29 11.65
N ILE A 68 20.40 -8.18 11.70
CA ILE A 68 21.25 -9.25 12.23
C ILE A 68 20.93 -9.54 13.72
N ASP A 69 20.77 -8.51 14.53
CA ASP A 69 20.56 -8.63 15.97
C ASP A 69 19.21 -9.26 16.33
N CYS A 70 18.19 -9.03 15.49
CA CYS A 70 16.84 -9.53 15.71
C CYS A 70 16.56 -10.85 14.98
N ALA A 71 17.46 -11.27 14.07
CA ALA A 71 17.30 -12.48 13.28
C ALA A 71 17.20 -13.73 14.16
N GLY A 72 16.18 -14.55 13.87
CA GLY A 72 15.92 -15.79 14.60
C GLY A 72 15.23 -15.61 15.96
N HIS A 73 15.03 -14.38 16.40
CA HIS A 73 14.26 -14.04 17.61
C HIS A 73 12.92 -13.39 17.25
N LEU A 74 12.96 -12.30 16.50
CA LEU A 74 11.76 -11.51 16.20
C LEU A 74 11.11 -11.87 14.87
N TRP A 75 11.81 -12.63 14.03
CA TRP A 75 11.28 -13.17 12.80
C TRP A 75 11.85 -14.55 12.50
N PRO A 76 11.16 -15.33 11.65
CA PRO A 76 11.61 -16.66 11.28
C PRO A 76 12.99 -16.63 10.64
N VAL A 77 13.82 -17.62 10.97
CA VAL A 77 15.14 -17.84 10.31
C VAL A 77 14.97 -18.12 8.82
N ASP A 78 13.88 -18.80 8.46
CA ASP A 78 13.49 -19.10 7.07
C ASP A 78 12.03 -18.64 6.85
N PRO A 79 11.80 -17.34 6.60
CA PRO A 79 10.45 -16.80 6.50
C PRO A 79 9.76 -17.30 5.23
N GLU A 80 8.52 -17.76 5.38
CA GLU A 80 7.71 -18.17 4.25
C GLU A 80 7.59 -17.01 3.23
N PRO A 81 7.50 -17.31 1.92
CA PRO A 81 7.47 -16.28 0.88
C PRO A 81 6.44 -15.16 1.09
N GLU A 82 5.30 -15.47 1.71
CA GLU A 82 4.23 -14.50 1.96
C GLU A 82 4.55 -13.52 3.09
N TRP A 83 5.40 -13.91 4.05
CA TRP A 83 5.83 -13.07 5.16
C TRP A 83 6.52 -11.79 4.68
N TRP A 84 7.27 -11.87 3.58
CA TRP A 84 7.96 -10.71 2.97
C TRP A 84 7.02 -9.58 2.54
N ARG A 85 5.72 -9.86 2.37
CA ARG A 85 4.70 -8.86 2.03
C ARG A 85 4.19 -8.08 3.23
N THR A 86 4.49 -8.52 4.45
CA THR A 86 4.11 -7.80 5.68
C THR A 86 4.86 -6.47 5.79
N PRO A 87 4.33 -5.47 6.51
CA PRO A 87 5.05 -4.22 6.79
C PRO A 87 6.45 -4.45 7.35
N LEU A 88 6.59 -5.31 8.37
CA LEU A 88 7.89 -5.68 8.93
C LEU A 88 8.77 -6.42 7.91
N GLY A 89 8.21 -7.37 7.16
CA GLY A 89 8.94 -8.11 6.11
C GLY A 89 9.50 -7.21 5.01
N ARG A 90 8.78 -6.12 4.67
CA ARG A 90 9.26 -5.11 3.71
C ARG A 90 10.40 -4.26 4.27
N LEU A 91 10.33 -3.85 5.55
CA LEU A 91 11.44 -3.16 6.22
C LEU A 91 12.69 -4.04 6.27
N VAL A 92 12.54 -5.31 6.67
CA VAL A 92 13.66 -6.27 6.67
C VAL A 92 14.22 -6.48 5.27
N ALA A 93 13.37 -6.58 4.24
CA ALA A 93 13.81 -6.72 2.84
C ALA A 93 14.63 -5.53 2.33
N LEU A 94 14.40 -4.31 2.85
CA LEU A 94 15.21 -3.14 2.52
C LEU A 94 16.64 -3.27 3.07
N SER A 95 16.82 -3.88 4.25
CA SER A 95 18.11 -3.95 4.94
C SER A 95 18.92 -5.22 4.65
N VAL A 96 18.29 -6.32 4.21
CA VAL A 96 18.97 -7.59 3.88
C VAL A 96 19.95 -7.45 2.71
N GLY A 97 19.88 -6.34 1.96
CA GLY A 97 20.86 -6.01 0.93
C GLY A 97 20.87 -7.02 -0.23
N ARG A 98 21.72 -6.74 -1.23
CA ARG A 98 21.81 -7.49 -2.49
C ARG A 98 22.58 -8.81 -2.34
N GLU A 99 22.24 -9.62 -1.34
CA GLU A 99 22.76 -10.99 -1.31
C GLU A 99 22.34 -11.72 -2.58
N ASP A 100 23.34 -12.18 -3.34
CA ASP A 100 23.24 -13.01 -4.55
C ASP A 100 22.68 -14.38 -4.18
N ALA A 101 21.36 -14.40 -3.95
CA ALA A 101 20.60 -15.56 -3.56
C ALA A 101 19.56 -15.88 -4.64
N ALA A 102 19.45 -17.15 -4.99
CA ALA A 102 18.41 -17.65 -5.87
C ALA A 102 17.13 -17.93 -5.09
N VAL A 103 15.99 -17.56 -5.66
CA VAL A 103 14.67 -18.07 -5.28
C VAL A 103 14.03 -18.80 -6.46
N THR A 104 13.22 -19.80 -6.16
CA THR A 104 12.40 -20.48 -7.16
C THR A 104 11.33 -19.54 -7.72
N GLN A 105 10.78 -19.86 -8.89
CA GLN A 105 9.66 -19.10 -9.46
C GLN A 105 8.38 -19.20 -8.61
N ALA A 106 8.24 -20.22 -7.76
CA ALA A 106 7.14 -20.33 -6.81
C ALA A 106 7.30 -19.32 -5.67
N GLU A 107 8.47 -19.28 -5.06
CA GLU A 107 8.77 -18.35 -3.97
C GLU A 107 8.68 -16.90 -4.45
N ALA A 108 9.26 -16.60 -5.62
CA ALA A 108 9.14 -15.28 -6.23
C ALA A 108 7.69 -14.87 -6.50
N ALA A 109 6.83 -15.81 -6.90
CA ALA A 109 5.41 -15.56 -7.15
C ALA A 109 4.67 -15.21 -5.85
N ALA A 110 4.94 -15.96 -4.77
CA ALA A 110 4.33 -15.74 -3.47
C ALA A 110 4.84 -14.47 -2.78
N MET A 111 6.13 -14.16 -2.88
CA MET A 111 6.73 -12.88 -2.44
C MET A 111 6.09 -11.67 -3.13
N LEU A 112 5.79 -11.78 -4.43
CA LEU A 112 5.19 -10.68 -5.20
C LEU A 112 3.65 -10.68 -5.20
N GLY A 113 3.00 -11.70 -4.62
CA GLY A 113 1.54 -11.87 -4.67
C GLY A 113 1.00 -12.03 -6.10
N VAL A 114 1.72 -12.77 -6.97
CA VAL A 114 1.34 -13.01 -8.37
C VAL A 114 1.39 -14.51 -8.70
N THR A 115 1.04 -14.88 -9.93
CA THR A 115 1.12 -16.28 -10.37
C THR A 115 2.52 -16.67 -10.84
N ARG A 116 2.85 -17.96 -10.79
CA ARG A 116 4.11 -18.50 -11.37
C ARG A 116 4.23 -18.19 -12.87
N GLY A 117 3.10 -18.18 -13.59
CA GLY A 117 3.05 -17.80 -15.01
C GLY A 117 3.46 -16.35 -15.23
N THR A 118 3.02 -15.44 -14.35
CA THR A 118 3.44 -14.04 -14.36
C THR A 118 4.96 -13.93 -14.15
N ILE A 119 5.55 -14.68 -13.22
CA ILE A 119 7.00 -14.71 -13.02
C ILE A 119 7.72 -15.20 -14.28
N ALA A 120 7.27 -16.29 -14.89
CA ALA A 120 7.86 -16.82 -16.11
C ALA A 120 7.83 -15.80 -17.26
N GLN A 121 6.74 -15.02 -17.38
CA GLN A 121 6.63 -13.92 -18.34
C GLN A 121 7.55 -12.74 -18.02
N LEU A 122 7.67 -12.35 -16.75
CA LEU A 122 8.56 -11.25 -16.35
C LEU A 122 10.02 -11.59 -16.64
N VAL A 123 10.40 -12.83 -16.37
CA VAL A 123 11.71 -13.39 -16.65
C VAL A 123 11.97 -13.50 -18.16
N SER A 124 11.00 -13.97 -18.95
CA SER A 124 11.16 -14.09 -20.41
C SER A 124 11.28 -12.73 -21.11
N ARG A 125 10.60 -11.71 -20.58
CA ARG A 125 10.67 -10.32 -21.05
C ARG A 125 11.93 -9.57 -20.57
N GLY A 126 12.75 -10.19 -19.72
CA GLY A 126 13.95 -9.55 -19.17
C GLY A 126 13.68 -8.48 -18.10
N THR A 127 12.43 -8.37 -17.63
CA THR A 127 12.00 -7.40 -16.61
C THR A 127 12.17 -7.90 -15.16
N LEU A 128 12.63 -9.15 -15.00
CA LEU A 128 13.00 -9.75 -13.73
C LEU A 128 14.25 -10.61 -13.94
N ALA A 129 15.30 -10.37 -13.17
CA ALA A 129 16.61 -10.97 -13.40
C ALA A 129 16.61 -12.47 -13.07
N ARG A 130 17.25 -13.26 -13.94
CA ARG A 130 17.56 -14.67 -13.66
C ARG A 130 18.82 -14.75 -12.81
N HIS A 131 18.82 -15.63 -11.83
CA HIS A 131 20.00 -15.92 -11.04
C HIS A 131 20.93 -16.90 -11.79
N ARG A 132 22.25 -16.77 -11.59
CA ARG A 132 23.27 -17.59 -12.30
C ARG A 132 23.14 -19.09 -12.00
N ASP A 133 22.75 -19.43 -10.78
CA ASP A 133 22.61 -20.81 -10.29
C ASP A 133 21.23 -21.42 -10.63
N GLY A 134 20.41 -20.71 -11.42
CA GLY A 134 19.04 -21.07 -11.76
C GLY A 134 18.01 -20.35 -10.89
N GLY A 135 16.76 -20.28 -11.37
CA GLY A 135 15.70 -19.54 -10.70
C GLY A 135 15.74 -18.04 -10.97
N VAL A 136 15.31 -17.26 -9.97
CA VAL A 136 15.16 -15.80 -10.02
C VAL A 136 16.04 -15.17 -8.95
N ASP A 137 16.64 -14.03 -9.28
CA ASP A 137 17.46 -13.28 -8.34
C ASP A 137 16.60 -12.67 -7.21
N ARG A 138 16.91 -12.99 -5.95
CA ARG A 138 16.14 -12.54 -4.77
C ARG A 138 16.18 -11.02 -4.61
N ALA A 139 17.32 -10.38 -4.89
CA ALA A 139 17.44 -8.93 -4.82
C ALA A 139 16.57 -8.26 -5.89
N ALA A 140 16.44 -8.85 -7.09
CA ALA A 140 15.53 -8.37 -8.12
C ALA A 140 14.04 -8.55 -7.73
N VAL A 141 13.71 -9.63 -7.01
CA VAL A 141 12.36 -9.85 -6.45
C VAL A 141 12.05 -8.80 -5.39
N PHE A 142 12.94 -8.57 -4.43
CA PHE A 142 12.76 -7.53 -3.40
C PHE A 142 12.69 -6.14 -3.99
N ALA A 143 13.60 -5.78 -4.91
CA ALA A 143 13.53 -4.50 -5.61
C ALA A 143 12.16 -4.30 -6.25
N ARG A 144 11.65 -5.30 -6.97
CA ARG A 144 10.32 -5.24 -7.58
C ARG A 144 9.19 -5.15 -6.54
N MET A 145 9.29 -5.89 -5.44
CA MET A 145 8.31 -5.85 -4.34
C MET A 145 8.23 -4.46 -3.71
N LEU A 146 9.37 -3.79 -3.58
CA LEU A 146 9.51 -2.48 -2.95
C LEU A 146 9.18 -1.33 -3.90
N THR A 147 9.46 -1.47 -5.20
CA THR A 147 9.08 -0.49 -6.24
C THR A 147 7.60 -0.57 -6.60
N ARG A 148 6.95 -1.71 -6.35
CA ARG A 148 5.50 -1.80 -6.50
C ARG A 148 4.88 -1.07 -5.30
N PRO A 149 4.20 0.09 -5.46
CA PRO A 149 3.29 0.54 -4.42
C PRO A 149 2.36 -0.63 -4.12
N ALA A 150 2.09 -0.90 -2.84
CA ALA A 150 1.17 -1.95 -2.44
C ALA A 150 -0.04 -1.83 -3.37
N THR A 151 -0.26 -2.84 -4.22
CA THR A 151 -1.37 -2.76 -5.16
C THR A 151 -2.60 -2.52 -4.31
N LYS A 152 -3.24 -1.34 -4.47
CA LYS A 152 -4.61 -1.12 -4.01
C LYS A 152 -5.33 -2.42 -4.35
N ARG A 153 -5.84 -3.13 -3.33
CA ARG A 153 -6.50 -4.44 -3.53
C ARG A 153 -7.45 -4.25 -4.69
N GLN A 154 -7.31 -5.06 -5.75
CA GLN A 154 -8.08 -4.80 -6.96
C GLN A 154 -9.56 -4.74 -6.56
N PRO A 155 -10.24 -3.64 -6.88
CA PRO A 155 -11.66 -3.53 -6.62
C PRO A 155 -12.39 -4.72 -7.24
N THR A 156 -13.18 -5.45 -6.46
CA THR A 156 -13.80 -6.71 -6.89
C THR A 156 -15.24 -6.54 -7.36
N CYS A 157 -15.87 -5.40 -7.06
CA CYS A 157 -17.26 -5.10 -7.41
C CYS A 157 -17.42 -3.67 -7.92
N SER A 158 -18.30 -3.50 -8.91
CA SER A 158 -18.69 -2.18 -9.39
C SER A 158 -19.69 -1.54 -8.41
N TYR A 159 -19.48 -0.26 -8.12
CA TYR A 159 -20.31 0.61 -7.29
C TYR A 159 -21.18 1.53 -8.17
N GLY A 160 -21.19 1.29 -9.47
CA GLY A 160 -21.94 2.04 -10.47
C GLY A 160 -21.06 2.94 -11.32
N SER A 161 -21.59 3.30 -12.49
CA SER A 161 -20.92 4.19 -13.43
C SER A 161 -20.96 5.65 -12.97
N TRP A 162 -20.15 6.49 -13.63
CA TRP A 162 -20.16 7.94 -13.54
C TRP A 162 -21.58 8.50 -13.66
N TYR A 163 -22.24 8.18 -14.78
CA TYR A 163 -23.63 8.58 -15.06
C TYR A 163 -24.58 8.24 -13.91
N ARG A 164 -24.42 7.07 -13.29
CA ARG A 164 -25.33 6.63 -12.23
C ARG A 164 -25.11 7.39 -10.91
N ASN A 165 -23.87 7.71 -10.59
CA ASN A 165 -23.52 8.32 -9.30
C ASN A 165 -23.57 9.84 -9.37
N VAL A 166 -23.01 10.45 -10.41
CA VAL A 166 -22.90 11.92 -10.54
C VAL A 166 -24.12 12.51 -11.27
N GLY A 167 -24.85 11.70 -12.04
CA GLY A 167 -26.08 12.12 -12.71
C GLY A 167 -25.85 13.06 -13.90
N ASP A 168 -24.60 13.28 -14.32
CA ASP A 168 -24.28 14.14 -15.44
C ASP A 168 -24.56 13.46 -16.80
N SER A 169 -25.05 14.25 -17.74
CA SER A 169 -25.48 13.85 -19.07
C SER A 169 -24.34 13.44 -20.00
N SER A 170 -23.10 13.86 -19.72
CA SER A 170 -21.91 13.48 -20.48
C SER A 170 -21.55 11.99 -20.35
N GLY A 171 -21.94 11.38 -19.22
CA GLY A 171 -21.72 9.97 -18.90
C GLY A 171 -20.27 9.56 -18.66
N THR A 172 -19.30 10.48 -18.76
CA THR A 172 -17.87 10.24 -18.59
C THR A 172 -17.21 11.45 -17.91
N VAL A 173 -16.10 11.22 -17.19
CA VAL A 173 -15.33 12.33 -16.57
C VAL A 173 -14.85 13.32 -17.64
N LEU A 174 -14.37 12.80 -18.77
CA LEU A 174 -13.84 13.63 -19.85
C LEU A 174 -14.93 14.51 -20.45
N GLY A 175 -16.11 13.96 -20.71
CA GLY A 175 -17.23 14.72 -21.25
C GLY A 175 -17.73 15.80 -20.28
N GLU A 176 -17.73 15.52 -18.96
CA GLU A 176 -18.08 16.54 -17.96
C GLU A 176 -17.07 17.70 -17.97
N VAL A 177 -15.77 17.39 -18.07
CA VAL A 177 -14.72 18.40 -18.20
C VAL A 177 -14.87 19.19 -19.51
N GLU A 178 -15.11 18.52 -20.64
CA GLU A 178 -15.36 19.16 -21.94
C GLU A 178 -16.55 20.13 -21.88
N ASP A 179 -17.67 19.67 -21.31
CA ASP A 179 -18.89 20.46 -21.16
C ASP A 179 -18.68 21.67 -20.22
N ALA A 180 -17.92 21.48 -19.13
CA ALA A 180 -17.64 22.54 -18.17
C ALA A 180 -16.70 23.63 -18.71
N LEU A 181 -15.77 23.26 -19.60
CA LEU A 181 -14.75 24.17 -20.16
C LEU A 181 -15.22 24.91 -21.44
N ASP A 182 -16.40 24.58 -21.98
CA ASP A 182 -17.07 25.25 -23.11
C ASP A 182 -16.17 25.50 -24.34
N GLY A 183 -15.20 24.62 -24.58
CA GLY A 183 -14.28 24.68 -25.72
C GLY A 183 -13.23 25.80 -25.69
N GLU A 184 -12.99 26.44 -24.54
CA GLU A 184 -11.95 27.47 -24.39
C GLU A 184 -10.52 26.91 -24.33
N PHE A 185 -10.39 25.60 -24.21
CA PHE A 185 -9.13 24.87 -23.99
C PHE A 185 -8.80 23.95 -25.16
N THR A 186 -7.51 23.66 -25.34
CA THR A 186 -7.07 22.65 -26.31
C THR A 186 -7.38 21.24 -25.82
N ASP A 187 -7.52 20.28 -26.74
CA ASP A 187 -7.76 18.87 -26.40
C ASP A 187 -6.74 18.30 -25.40
N ASP A 188 -5.47 18.72 -25.49
CA ASP A 188 -4.40 18.29 -24.58
C ASP A 188 -4.58 18.87 -23.17
N GLU A 189 -5.02 20.13 -23.05
CA GLU A 189 -5.32 20.77 -21.75
C GLU A 189 -6.54 20.14 -21.10
N VAL A 190 -7.60 19.91 -21.88
CA VAL A 190 -8.82 19.22 -21.42
C VAL A 190 -8.47 17.83 -20.90
N ALA A 191 -7.64 17.06 -21.62
CA ALA A 191 -7.20 15.73 -21.18
C ALA A 191 -6.39 15.80 -19.88
N ALA A 192 -5.48 16.78 -19.73
CA ALA A 192 -4.70 16.97 -18.51
C ALA A 192 -5.58 17.36 -17.31
N ILE A 193 -6.57 18.24 -17.51
CA ILE A 193 -7.55 18.62 -16.48
C ILE A 193 -8.40 17.41 -16.08
N ALA A 194 -8.87 16.61 -17.04
CA ALA A 194 -9.65 15.41 -16.76
C ALA A 194 -8.85 14.34 -16.01
N GLU A 195 -7.55 14.19 -16.31
CA GLU A 195 -6.65 13.30 -15.57
C GLU A 195 -6.46 13.78 -14.11
N ALA A 196 -6.14 15.06 -13.92
CA ALA A 196 -5.96 15.63 -12.58
C ALA A 196 -7.26 15.62 -11.75
N TYR A 197 -8.41 15.84 -12.38
CA TYR A 197 -9.71 15.75 -11.72
C TYR A 197 -10.01 14.31 -11.27
N ARG A 198 -9.74 13.32 -12.12
CA ARG A 198 -9.85 11.90 -11.75
C ARG A 198 -8.93 11.55 -10.59
N ASP A 199 -7.71 12.06 -10.57
CA ASP A 199 -6.76 11.82 -9.48
C ASP A 199 -7.26 12.43 -8.16
N ALA A 200 -7.78 13.66 -8.19
CA ALA A 200 -8.36 14.31 -7.02
C ALA A 200 -9.58 13.56 -6.47
N ILE A 201 -10.46 13.06 -7.36
CA ILE A 201 -11.59 12.19 -6.97
C ILE A 201 -11.07 10.90 -6.31
N ASN A 202 -10.06 10.26 -6.90
CA ASN A 202 -9.48 9.03 -6.35
C ASN A 202 -8.74 9.23 -5.02
N GLU A 203 -8.30 10.44 -4.73
CA GLU A 203 -7.73 10.84 -3.43
C GLU A 203 -8.84 11.09 -2.40
N ALA A 204 -9.97 11.65 -2.81
CA ALA A 204 -11.13 11.89 -1.97
C ALA A 204 -11.94 10.62 -1.64
N LEU A 205 -11.84 9.57 -2.46
CA LEU A 205 -12.50 8.29 -2.23
C LEU A 205 -11.84 7.50 -1.07
N PRO A 206 -12.60 6.59 -0.41
CA PRO A 206 -12.01 5.60 0.50
C PRO A 206 -10.88 4.82 -0.18
N GLY A 207 -9.82 4.48 0.55
CA GLY A 207 -8.60 3.90 -0.04
C GLY A 207 -8.80 2.58 -0.82
N GLU A 208 -9.93 1.89 -0.59
CA GLU A 208 -10.32 0.65 -1.26
C GLU A 208 -11.28 0.87 -2.46
N VAL A 209 -11.74 2.10 -2.69
CA VAL A 209 -12.62 2.49 -3.79
C VAL A 209 -11.82 3.29 -4.82
N GLN A 210 -12.09 3.06 -6.10
CA GLN A 210 -11.40 3.74 -7.19
C GLN A 210 -12.32 3.94 -8.40
N LEU A 211 -12.19 5.11 -9.03
CA LEU A 211 -12.72 5.40 -10.36
C LEU A 211 -11.76 4.89 -11.44
N CYS A 212 -12.20 3.90 -12.22
CA CYS A 212 -11.45 3.27 -13.30
C CYS A 212 -12.20 3.45 -14.62
N GLY A 213 -11.70 4.34 -15.49
CA GLY A 213 -12.46 4.79 -16.66
C GLY A 213 -13.64 5.65 -16.20
N ASP A 214 -14.85 5.14 -16.41
CA ASP A 214 -16.13 5.78 -16.05
C ASP A 214 -16.91 4.95 -15.03
N GLU A 215 -16.28 3.98 -14.38
CA GLU A 215 -16.91 3.09 -13.40
C GLU A 215 -16.20 3.17 -12.06
N PHE A 216 -16.96 3.31 -10.99
CA PHE A 216 -16.46 3.19 -9.63
C PHE A 216 -16.41 1.73 -9.24
N TYR A 217 -15.31 1.31 -8.63
CA TYR A 217 -15.17 -0.03 -8.09
C TYR A 217 -14.71 0.02 -6.65
N GLY A 218 -15.16 -0.95 -5.85
CA GLY A 218 -14.74 -1.14 -4.46
C GLY A 218 -14.78 -2.61 -4.03
N PRO A 219 -14.66 -2.89 -2.72
CA PRO A 219 -14.75 -4.23 -2.19
C PRO A 219 -16.18 -4.79 -2.26
N ALA A 220 -16.30 -6.12 -2.35
CA ALA A 220 -17.58 -6.84 -2.32
C ALA A 220 -18.20 -6.95 -0.90
N TYR A 221 -17.43 -6.60 0.13
CA TYR A 221 -17.85 -6.60 1.53
C TYR A 221 -18.25 -5.19 1.97
N GLU A 222 -18.78 -5.09 3.19
CA GLU A 222 -19.15 -3.83 3.81
C GLU A 222 -17.91 -2.93 3.98
N LEU A 223 -17.93 -1.79 3.30
CA LEU A 223 -16.86 -0.79 3.33
C LEU A 223 -16.95 -0.01 4.64
N ASP A 224 -15.80 0.27 5.27
CA ASP A 224 -15.75 1.25 6.35
C ASP A 224 -15.92 2.66 5.76
N THR A 225 -17.09 3.26 6.01
CA THR A 225 -17.44 4.61 5.56
C THR A 225 -17.21 5.67 6.62
N THR A 226 -16.53 5.33 7.72
CA THR A 226 -16.23 6.29 8.80
C THR A 226 -15.45 7.48 8.25
N GLY A 227 -16.02 8.68 8.39
CA GLY A 227 -15.41 9.92 7.90
C GLY A 227 -15.73 10.27 6.45
N TYR A 228 -16.51 9.44 5.75
CA TYR A 228 -16.97 9.70 4.40
C TYR A 228 -18.49 10.01 4.37
N PRO A 229 -18.95 10.80 3.39
CA PRO A 229 -20.37 10.99 3.13
C PRO A 229 -21.09 9.65 2.88
N VAL A 230 -22.29 9.50 3.43
CA VAL A 230 -23.16 8.34 3.23
C VAL A 230 -24.58 8.76 2.89
N ASP A 231 -25.26 7.93 2.09
CA ASP A 231 -26.65 8.13 1.67
C ASP A 231 -27.65 7.76 2.79
N GLU A 232 -28.94 7.84 2.49
CA GLU A 232 -30.03 7.51 3.43
C GLU A 232 -30.03 6.04 3.87
N ASP A 233 -29.43 5.14 3.09
CA ASP A 233 -29.27 3.72 3.38
C ASP A 233 -27.96 3.44 4.14
N GLY A 234 -27.14 4.46 4.42
CA GLY A 234 -25.83 4.33 5.06
C GLY A 234 -24.72 3.82 4.13
N ARG A 235 -24.95 3.80 2.81
CA ARG A 235 -23.94 3.44 1.81
C ARG A 235 -23.10 4.65 1.45
N LEU A 236 -21.89 4.43 0.94
CA LEU A 236 -21.01 5.50 0.48
C LEU A 236 -21.72 6.41 -0.55
N ASP A 237 -21.80 7.70 -0.25
CA ASP A 237 -22.35 8.70 -1.16
C ASP A 237 -21.24 9.23 -2.08
N ILE A 238 -21.05 8.53 -3.19
CA ILE A 238 -20.03 8.87 -4.20
C ILE A 238 -20.30 10.24 -4.81
N ALA A 239 -21.57 10.63 -4.97
CA ALA A 239 -21.94 11.92 -5.53
C ALA A 239 -21.44 13.06 -4.65
N ALA A 240 -21.73 12.98 -3.34
CA ALA A 240 -21.26 13.97 -2.37
C ALA A 240 -19.73 14.06 -2.26
N ILE A 241 -19.02 12.96 -2.51
CA ILE A 241 -17.54 12.95 -2.56
C ILE A 241 -17.04 13.65 -3.81
N VAL A 242 -17.60 13.36 -4.98
CA VAL A 242 -17.23 14.04 -6.24
C VAL A 242 -17.51 15.54 -6.12
N ASP A 243 -18.67 15.93 -5.58
CA ASP A 243 -19.05 17.33 -5.34
C ASP A 243 -18.12 18.07 -4.36
N SER A 244 -17.35 17.34 -3.55
CA SER A 244 -16.39 17.94 -2.61
C SER A 244 -15.05 18.31 -3.26
N VAL A 245 -14.79 17.81 -4.46
CA VAL A 245 -13.56 18.11 -5.21
C VAL A 245 -13.71 19.47 -5.90
N ASP A 246 -12.82 20.40 -5.60
CA ASP A 246 -12.84 21.73 -6.24
C ASP A 246 -12.27 21.64 -7.66
N PHE A 247 -13.16 21.48 -8.64
CA PHE A 247 -12.80 21.40 -10.06
C PHE A 247 -12.05 22.65 -10.55
N TRP A 248 -12.47 23.85 -10.12
CA TRP A 248 -11.90 25.10 -10.64
C TRP A 248 -10.50 25.37 -10.09
N ASP A 249 -10.21 24.96 -8.85
CA ASP A 249 -8.85 24.96 -8.30
C ASP A 249 -7.91 24.06 -9.13
N ILE A 250 -8.41 22.95 -9.69
CA ILE A 250 -7.61 22.07 -10.55
C ILE A 250 -7.31 22.75 -11.88
N VAL A 251 -8.33 23.37 -12.51
CA VAL A 251 -8.17 24.13 -13.75
C VAL A 251 -7.11 25.24 -13.55
N GLU A 252 -7.24 26.05 -12.50
CA GLU A 252 -6.30 27.15 -12.21
C GLU A 252 -4.85 26.66 -12.04
N ARG A 253 -4.66 25.52 -11.34
CA ARG A 253 -3.31 24.95 -11.16
C ARG A 253 -2.67 24.49 -12.46
N ILE A 254 -3.45 23.89 -13.37
CA ILE A 254 -2.93 23.38 -14.64
C ILE A 254 -2.62 24.54 -15.59
N THR A 255 -3.50 25.53 -15.69
CA THR A 255 -3.28 26.68 -16.58
C THR A 255 -2.10 27.51 -16.14
N THR A 256 -1.94 27.75 -14.84
CA THR A 256 -0.82 28.53 -14.29
C THR A 256 0.53 27.81 -14.46
N ALA A 257 0.54 26.49 -14.60
CA ALA A 257 1.76 25.72 -14.85
C ALA A 257 2.20 25.70 -16.33
N ALA A 258 1.33 26.12 -17.25
CA ALA A 258 1.58 26.15 -18.69
C ALA A 258 2.10 27.50 -19.21
N ASP A 259 1.92 28.58 -18.43
CA ASP A 259 2.45 29.94 -18.68
C ASP A 259 3.90 30.13 -18.19
#